data_AF-A0A963YWH6-F1
#
_entry.id   AF-A0A963YWH6-F1
#
_cell.length_a   1.000
_cell.length_b   1.000
_cell.length_c   1.000
_cell.angle_alpha   90.00
_cell.angle_beta   90.00
_cell.angle_gamma   90.00
#
_symmetry.space_group_name_H-M   'P 1'
#
loop_
_entity.id
_entity.type
_entity.pdbx_description
1 polymer ?
#
loop_
_entity_poly.entity_id
_entity_poly.type
_entity_poly.pdbx_seq_one_letter_code
_entity_poly.pdbx_strand_id
1 'polypeptide(L)'
;MMRVSELLALPDDAANFWLDVERQAVTEALNKALDHRASLLLQDETDEMIAASDAEMDRLHLTLERLDAVETARSNSPPLS
;
A
#
# COMPACT_ATOMS: atom_id res chain seq x y z
N MET A 1 -1.33 12.71 -1.88
CA MET A 1 -0.40 11.75 -2.52
C MET A 1 0.06 12.29 -3.85
N MET A 2 1.30 11.99 -4.20
CA MET A 2 1.90 12.24 -5.52
C MET A 2 1.32 11.25 -6.56
N ARG A 3 1.21 11.64 -7.83
CA ARG A 3 0.70 10.74 -8.89
C ARG A 3 1.81 9.81 -9.38
N VAL A 4 1.47 8.59 -9.83
CA VAL A 4 2.45 7.62 -10.38
C VAL A 4 3.27 8.20 -11.54
N SER A 5 2.66 9.03 -12.39
CA SER A 5 3.35 9.73 -13.48
C SER A 5 4.40 10.74 -13.00
N GLU A 6 4.22 11.30 -11.81
CA GLU A 6 5.19 12.23 -11.19
C GLU A 6 6.35 11.44 -10.58
N LEU A 7 6.09 10.22 -10.08
CA LEU A 7 7.11 9.35 -9.49
C LEU A 7 8.09 8.78 -10.54
N LEU A 8 7.63 8.54 -11.77
CA LEU A 8 8.48 8.13 -12.90
C LEU A 8 9.38 9.27 -13.43
N ALA A 9 9.06 10.52 -13.12
CA ALA A 9 9.83 11.69 -13.54
C ALA A 9 10.89 12.10 -12.50
N LEU A 10 10.91 11.47 -11.33
CA LEU A 10 11.86 11.76 -10.26
C LEU A 10 13.19 11.03 -10.47
N PRO A 11 14.31 11.62 -10.00
CA PRO A 11 15.59 10.90 -9.88
C PRO A 11 15.43 9.63 -9.03
N ASP A 12 16.26 8.61 -9.31
CA ASP A 12 16.05 7.28 -8.75
C ASP A 12 15.98 7.25 -7.22
N ASP A 13 16.90 7.96 -6.55
CA ASP A 13 16.94 8.07 -5.08
C ASP A 13 15.68 8.73 -4.51
N ALA A 14 15.18 9.79 -5.16
CA ALA A 14 13.98 10.49 -4.72
C ALA A 14 12.73 9.63 -4.92
N ALA A 15 12.63 8.94 -6.06
CA ALA A 15 11.51 8.06 -6.36
C ALA A 15 11.49 6.82 -5.45
N ASN A 16 12.66 6.26 -5.10
CA ASN A 16 12.78 5.15 -4.15
C ASN A 16 12.37 5.58 -2.75
N PHE A 17 12.82 6.76 -2.28
CA PHE A 17 12.38 7.32 -1.01
C PHE A 17 10.85 7.45 -0.94
N TRP A 18 10.20 7.97 -1.99
CA TRP A 18 8.74 8.09 -2.01
C TRP A 18 8.02 6.75 -2.06
N LEU A 19 8.57 5.75 -2.76
CA LEU A 19 8.03 4.38 -2.76
C LEU A 19 8.09 3.77 -1.35
N ASP A 20 9.20 3.94 -0.63
CA ASP A 20 9.35 3.45 0.74
C ASP A 20 8.38 4.12 1.70
N VAL A 21 8.24 5.45 1.59
CA VAL A 21 7.27 6.22 2.40
C VAL A 21 5.84 5.74 2.15
N GLU A 22 5.47 5.55 0.87
CA GLU A 22 4.14 5.08 0.50
C GLU A 22 3.89 3.64 0.99
N ARG A 23 4.89 2.76 0.83
CA ARG A 23 4.87 1.38 1.35
C ARG A 23 4.68 1.36 2.86
N GLN A 24 5.42 2.20 3.58
CA GLN A 24 5.30 2.30 5.03
C GLN A 24 3.89 2.76 5.43
N ALA A 25 3.36 3.81 4.78
CA ALA A 25 2.03 4.33 5.08
C ALA A 25 0.92 3.27 4.84
N VAL A 26 1.00 2.52 3.74
CA VAL A 26 0.04 1.45 3.43
C VAL A 26 0.18 0.28 4.42
N THR A 27 1.40 -0.07 4.81
CA THR A 27 1.65 -1.12 5.82
C THR A 27 1.09 -0.73 7.19
N GLU A 28 1.27 0.52 7.61
CA GLU A 28 0.68 1.04 8.86
C GLU A 28 -0.84 1.07 8.81
N ALA A 29 -1.43 1.44 7.67
CA ALA A 29 -2.87 1.37 7.47
C ALA A 29 -3.40 -0.07 7.54
N LEU A 30 -2.67 -1.03 6.98
CA LEU A 30 -3.02 -2.45 7.03
C LEU A 30 -3.00 -2.99 8.46
N ASN A 31 -1.97 -2.67 9.24
CA ASN A 31 -1.90 -3.06 10.65
C ASN A 31 -3.08 -2.48 11.45
N LYS A 32 -3.44 -1.22 11.21
CA LYS A 32 -4.63 -0.61 11.83
C LYS A 32 -5.94 -1.30 11.42
N ALA A 33 -6.06 -1.68 10.15
CA ALA A 33 -7.23 -2.41 9.64
C ALA A 33 -7.32 -3.81 10.27
N LEU A 34 -6.20 -4.50 10.46
CA LEU A 34 -6.12 -5.79 11.16
C LEU A 34 -6.54 -5.67 12.62
N ASP A 35 -6.02 -4.67 13.34
CA ASP A 35 -6.40 -4.41 14.73
C ASP A 35 -7.88 -4.06 14.85
N HIS A 36 -8.39 -3.25 13.94
CA HIS A 36 -9.81 -2.92 13.85
C HIS A 36 -10.66 -4.17 13.65
N ARG A 37 -10.30 -5.04 12.68
CA ARG A 37 -10.98 -6.31 12.43
C ARG A 37 -10.96 -7.24 13.65
N ALA A 38 -9.82 -7.36 14.34
CA ALA A 38 -9.72 -8.14 15.56
C ALA A 38 -10.66 -7.61 16.65
N SER A 39 -10.79 -6.28 16.78
CA SER A 39 -11.75 -5.65 17.69
C SER A 39 -13.20 -5.94 17.31
N LEU A 40 -13.57 -5.88 16.03
CA LEU A 40 -14.93 -6.19 15.55
C LEU A 40 -15.34 -7.63 15.90
N LEU A 41 -14.44 -8.59 15.69
CA LEU A 41 -14.68 -10.01 15.98
C LEU A 41 -14.86 -10.32 17.48
N LEU A 42 -14.32 -9.48 18.36
CA LEU A 42 -14.46 -9.62 19.81
C LEU A 42 -15.74 -8.97 20.36
N GLN A 43 -16.35 -8.06 19.60
CA GLN A 43 -17.50 -7.25 20.01
C GLN A 43 -18.84 -7.77 19.46
N ASP A 44 -18.84 -8.93 18.79
CA ASP A 44 -20.00 -9.48 18.06
C ASP A 44 -20.61 -8.46 17.10
N GLU A 45 -19.75 -7.70 16.41
CA GLU A 45 -20.15 -6.70 15.43
C GLU A 45 -20.80 -7.33 14.19
N THR A 46 -21.54 -6.51 13.44
CA THR A 46 -22.31 -7.00 12.29
C THR A 46 -21.43 -7.54 11.16
N ASP A 47 -21.94 -8.54 10.42
CA ASP A 47 -21.29 -9.08 9.22
C ASP A 47 -20.96 -7.99 8.19
N GLU A 48 -21.76 -6.92 8.13
CA GLU A 48 -21.53 -5.78 7.23
C GLU A 48 -20.26 -4.99 7.61
N MET A 49 -20.01 -4.80 8.91
CA MET A 49 -18.81 -4.13 9.40
C MET A 49 -17.55 -4.97 9.20
N ILE A 50 -17.65 -6.28 9.41
CA ILE A 50 -16.56 -7.22 9.13
C ILE A 50 -16.24 -7.22 7.63
N ALA A 51 -17.26 -7.32 6.77
CA ALA A 51 -17.08 -7.30 5.32
C ALA A 51 -16.47 -5.98 4.81
N ALA A 52 -16.86 -4.84 5.38
CA ALA A 52 -16.25 -3.56 5.06
C ALA A 52 -14.76 -3.51 5.46
N SER A 53 -14.42 -4.09 6.62
CA SER A 53 -13.03 -4.18 7.09
C SER A 53 -12.19 -5.11 6.21
N ASP A 54 -12.75 -6.24 5.76
CA ASP A 54 -12.07 -7.18 4.86
C ASP A 54 -11.82 -6.54 3.48
N ALA A 55 -12.80 -5.83 2.92
CA ALA A 55 -12.64 -5.11 1.66
C ALA A 55 -11.55 -4.02 1.72
N GLU A 56 -11.41 -3.35 2.87
CA GLU A 56 -10.35 -2.37 3.08
C GLU A 56 -8.96 -3.04 3.16
N MET A 57 -8.86 -4.18 3.83
CA MET A 57 -7.62 -4.96 3.86
C MET A 57 -7.21 -5.42 2.45
N ASP A 58 -8.15 -5.96 1.66
CA ASP A 58 -7.89 -6.38 0.28
C ASP A 58 -7.39 -5.22 -0.59
N ARG A 59 -7.98 -4.02 -0.42
CA ARG A 59 -7.56 -2.80 -1.12
C ARG A 59 -6.13 -2.41 -0.75
N LEU A 60 -5.77 -2.49 0.53
CA LEU A 60 -4.43 -2.16 1.01
C LEU A 60 -3.40 -3.20 0.52
N HIS A 61 -3.74 -4.49 0.55
CA HIS A 61 -2.91 -5.56 0.00
C HIS A 61 -2.62 -5.36 -1.49
N LEU A 62 -3.65 -5.13 -2.32
CA LEU A 62 -3.47 -4.86 -3.74
C LEU A 62 -2.60 -3.60 -3.97
N THR A 63 -2.67 -2.63 -3.08
CA THR A 63 -1.83 -1.43 -3.16
C THR A 63 -0.35 -1.77 -2.92
N LEU A 64 -0.04 -2.60 -1.92
CA LEU A 64 1.33 -3.08 -1.68
C LEU A 64 1.88 -3.86 -2.87
N GLU A 65 1.10 -4.78 -3.43
CA GLU A 65 1.50 -5.55 -4.63
C GLU A 65 1.82 -4.62 -5.82
N ARG A 66 1.06 -3.53 -5.97
CA ARG A 66 1.30 -2.55 -7.03
C ARG A 66 2.58 -1.74 -6.78
N LEU A 67 2.88 -1.41 -5.54
CA LEU A 67 4.15 -0.76 -5.18
C LEU A 67 5.34 -1.68 -5.46
N ASP A 68 5.25 -2.97 -5.10
CA ASP A 68 6.25 -4.00 -5.43
C ASP A 68 6.49 -4.15 -6.93
N ALA A 69 5.41 -4.14 -7.73
CA ALA A 69 5.50 -4.24 -9.18
C ALA A 69 6.19 -2.99 -9.78
N VAL A 70 5.92 -1.80 -9.24
CA VAL A 70 6.58 -0.56 -9.66
C VAL A 70 8.07 -0.59 -9.31
N GLU A 71 8.42 -0.99 -8.09
CA GLU A 71 9.82 -1.14 -7.67
C GLU A 71 10.56 -2.13 -8.57
N THR A 72 9.97 -3.31 -8.80
CA THR A 72 10.54 -4.35 -9.67
C THR A 72 10.74 -3.86 -11.10
N ALA A 73 9.78 -3.14 -11.67
CA ALA A 73 9.89 -2.60 -13.03
C ALA A 73 11.04 -1.60 -13.14
N ARG A 74 11.26 -0.78 -12.10
CA ARG A 74 12.34 0.21 -12.08
C ARG A 74 13.70 -0.44 -11.92
N SER A 75 13.85 -1.42 -11.03
CA SER A 75 15.13 -2.14 -10.84
C SER A 75 15.57 -2.93 -12.07
N ASN A 76 14.64 -3.35 -12.93
CA ASN A 76 14.92 -4.09 -14.17
C ASN A 76 15.01 -3.19 -15.42
N SER A 77 14.78 -1.88 -15.29
CA SER A 77 14.93 -0.92 -16.38
C SER A 77 16.40 -0.47 -16.47
N PRO A 78 17.03 -0.41 -17.66
CA PRO A 78 18.37 0.15 -17.78
C PRO A 78 18.36 1.60 -17.28
N PRO A 79 19.44 2.07 -16.60
CA PRO A 79 19.52 3.47 -16.19
C PRO A 79 19.32 4.34 -17.43
N LEU A 80 18.44 5.33 -17.32
CA LEU A 80 18.24 6.34 -18.36
C LEU A 80 19.54 7.16 -18.46
N SER A 81 20.47 6.68 -19.29
CA SER A 81 21.68 7.39 -19.74
C SER A 81 21.32 8.54 -20.66
#